data_AF-A0A4Y3WFI6-F1
#
_entry.id   AF-A0A4Y3WFI6-F1
#
_cell.length_a   1.000
_cell.length_b   1.000
_cell.length_c   1.000
_cell.angle_alpha   90.00
_cell.angle_beta   90.00
_cell.angle_gamma   90.00
#
_symmetry.space_group_name_H-M   'P 1'
#
loop_
_entity.id
_entity.type
_entity.pdbx_description
1 polymer ?
#
loop_
_entity_poly.entity_id
_entity_poly.type
_entity_poly.pdbx_seq_one_letter_code
_entity_poly.pdbx_strand_id
1 'polypeptide(L)'
;MFKRTTFDARTVEVLGEEVPHLDVMNIILRIHKDMFAGLPGELFLGVMGLVFVVSIVSGIVVYWPFMRRMDFGSIRSAFSRVKWLDRHNLLGIVTVVWALVVGLTGTINTLAVPLSDLWRAQYLPTLLAPHVGKPVAQIPSIQAVVDNVREKFPDRIVTQIIMPTSGRFGSPQHLIVGTKGSTPFMARMREPVLVDANDTSSMIAPQVPWYLKVLQVSRPLHFGDYGELPLKIIWALFDIITIIILLSGLYLWAIKKRSLVIDRESRSISRIVDPKREY
;
A
#
# COMPACT_ATOMS: atom_id res chain seq x y z
N MET A 1 11.50 26.20 7.05
CA MET A 1 11.85 25.31 5.92
C MET A 1 12.80 24.25 6.46
N PHE A 2 12.44 22.97 6.39
CA PHE A 2 13.34 21.89 6.83
C PHE A 2 14.40 21.68 5.76
N LYS A 3 15.68 21.77 6.12
CA LYS A 3 16.80 21.38 5.25
C LYS A 3 17.12 19.92 5.50
N ARG A 4 17.19 19.12 4.44
CA ARG A 4 17.70 17.75 4.50
C ARG A 4 19.11 17.74 3.98
N THR A 5 20.05 17.36 4.84
CA THR A 5 21.45 17.25 4.49
C THR A 5 21.84 15.79 4.52
N THR A 6 22.45 15.32 3.45
CA THR A 6 22.94 13.94 3.34
C THR A 6 24.42 13.93 3.71
N PHE A 7 24.81 12.91 4.47
CA PHE A 7 26.19 12.70 4.90
C PHE A 7 26.68 11.36 4.37
N ASP A 8 27.96 11.29 4.00
CA ASP A 8 28.61 10.00 3.73
C ASP A 8 28.73 9.22 5.04
N ALA A 9 28.23 7.98 5.04
CA ALA A 9 28.19 7.16 6.26
C ALA A 9 29.58 6.71 6.76
N ARG A 10 30.61 6.78 5.92
CA ARG A 10 32.00 6.39 6.24
C ARG A 10 32.86 7.58 6.60
N THR A 11 32.72 8.70 5.89
CA THR A 11 33.59 9.88 6.05
C THR A 11 32.94 11.04 6.80
N VAL A 12 31.61 11.02 7.00
CA VAL A 12 30.81 12.11 7.58
C VAL A 12 30.84 13.39 6.73
N GLU A 13 31.33 13.31 5.50
CA GLU A 13 31.34 14.44 4.58
C GLU A 13 29.91 14.83 4.19
N VAL A 14 29.64 16.13 4.16
CA VAL A 14 28.35 16.66 3.70
C VAL A 14 28.26 16.50 2.18
N LEU A 15 27.44 15.57 1.73
CA LEU A 15 27.21 15.30 0.31
C LEU A 15 26.28 16.35 -0.35
N GLY A 16 25.68 17.23 0.45
CA GLY A 16 24.84 18.34 0.01
C GLY A 16 23.41 18.28 0.54
N GLU A 17 22.59 19.23 0.09
CA GLU A 17 21.16 19.21 0.36
C GLU A 17 20.45 18.25 -0.59
N GLU A 18 19.59 17.38 -0.06
CA GLU A 18 18.83 16.42 -0.85
C GLU A 18 17.84 17.19 -1.76
N VAL A 19 18.07 17.13 -3.08
CA VAL A 19 17.18 17.74 -4.07
C VAL A 19 15.80 17.08 -3.95
N PRO A 20 14.68 17.83 -3.97
CA PRO A 20 13.35 17.22 -3.95
C PRO A 20 13.24 16.13 -5.02
N HIS A 21 12.82 14.92 -4.64
CA HIS A 21 12.63 13.79 -5.58
C HIS A 21 11.55 14.14 -6.60
N LEU A 22 11.94 14.76 -7.71
CA LEU A 22 11.12 15.09 -8.88
C LEU A 22 11.39 14.11 -10.03
N ASP A 23 11.88 12.92 -9.72
CA ASP A 23 12.12 11.88 -10.70
C ASP A 23 10.80 11.23 -11.15
N VAL A 24 10.84 10.58 -12.33
CA VAL A 24 9.67 9.93 -12.94
C VAL A 24 9.04 8.91 -11.98
N MET A 25 9.85 8.21 -11.20
CA MET A 25 9.36 7.25 -10.21
C MET A 25 8.60 7.93 -9.06
N ASN A 26 9.03 9.11 -8.59
CA ASN A 26 8.26 9.86 -7.61
C ASN A 26 6.91 10.31 -8.16
N ILE A 27 6.86 10.74 -9.42
CA ILE A 27 5.60 11.14 -10.07
C ILE A 27 4.64 9.95 -10.11
N ILE A 28 5.10 8.78 -10.60
CA ILE A 28 4.28 7.56 -10.65
C ILE A 28 3.82 7.17 -9.24
N LEU A 29 4.72 7.20 -8.26
CA LEU A 29 4.41 6.88 -6.87
C LEU A 29 3.33 7.83 -6.31
N ARG A 30 3.43 9.14 -6.55
CA ARG A 30 2.44 10.10 -6.07
C ARG A 30 1.08 9.89 -6.73
N ILE A 31 1.03 9.65 -8.05
CA ILE A 31 -0.22 9.29 -8.73
C ILE A 31 -0.84 8.04 -8.08
N HIS A 32 -0.03 6.99 -7.86
CA HIS A 32 -0.49 5.71 -7.30
C HIS A 32 -0.89 5.78 -5.82
N LYS A 33 -0.25 6.66 -5.04
CA LYS A 33 -0.43 6.74 -3.59
C LYS A 33 -1.51 7.73 -3.19
N ASP A 34 -1.48 8.94 -3.74
CA ASP A 34 -2.28 10.07 -3.25
C ASP A 34 -2.84 10.98 -4.35
N MET A 35 -2.60 10.68 -5.63
CA MET A 35 -3.03 11.49 -6.77
C MET A 35 -2.62 12.97 -6.67
N PHE A 36 -1.53 13.29 -5.97
CA PHE A 36 -1.12 14.65 -5.60
C PHE A 36 -2.14 15.43 -4.74
N ALA A 37 -3.17 14.77 -4.22
CA ALA A 37 -4.22 15.36 -3.40
C ALA A 37 -4.02 15.08 -1.89
N GLY A 38 -2.92 14.43 -1.50
CA GLY A 38 -2.66 14.07 -0.10
C GLY A 38 -3.72 13.11 0.45
N LEU A 39 -4.17 13.32 1.69
CA LEU A 39 -5.12 12.43 2.37
C LEU A 39 -6.44 12.21 1.58
N PRO A 40 -7.10 13.25 1.01
CA PRO A 40 -8.25 13.03 0.13
C PRO A 40 -8.00 12.04 -1.01
N GLY A 41 -6.84 12.11 -1.66
CA GLY A 41 -6.48 11.20 -2.74
C GLY A 41 -6.13 9.80 -2.25
N GLU A 42 -5.45 9.67 -1.11
CA GLU A 42 -5.24 8.38 -0.44
C GLU A 42 -6.60 7.70 -0.18
N LEU A 43 -7.54 8.40 0.45
CA LEU A 43 -8.86 7.85 0.78
C LEU A 43 -9.70 7.52 -0.46
N PHE A 44 -9.65 8.35 -1.49
CA PHE A 44 -10.30 8.06 -2.77
C PHE A 44 -9.77 6.75 -3.39
N LEU A 45 -8.44 6.59 -3.44
CA LEU A 45 -7.81 5.36 -3.92
C LEU A 45 -8.16 4.16 -3.03
N GLY A 46 -8.37 4.37 -1.73
CA GLY A 46 -8.86 3.34 -0.82
C GLY A 46 -10.25 2.83 -1.22
N VAL A 47 -11.18 3.74 -1.52
CA VAL A 47 -12.51 3.38 -2.03
C VAL A 47 -12.40 2.66 -3.38
N MET A 48 -11.56 3.14 -4.29
CA MET A 48 -11.34 2.48 -5.58
C MET A 48 -10.73 1.08 -5.41
N GLY A 49 -9.84 0.89 -4.44
CA GLY A 49 -9.30 -0.41 -4.07
C GLY A 49 -10.37 -1.38 -3.55
N LEU A 50 -11.31 -0.91 -2.73
CA LEU A 50 -12.47 -1.70 -2.31
C LEU A 50 -13.35 -2.09 -3.50
N VAL A 51 -13.66 -1.15 -4.40
CA VAL A 51 -14.42 -1.43 -5.62
C VAL A 51 -13.71 -2.47 -6.49
N PHE A 52 -12.38 -2.37 -6.60
CA PHE A 52 -11.56 -3.34 -7.32
C PHE A 52 -11.65 -4.75 -6.70
N VAL A 53 -11.54 -4.87 -5.38
CA VAL A 53 -11.71 -6.15 -4.66
C VAL A 53 -13.11 -6.73 -4.87
N VAL A 54 -14.16 -5.91 -4.72
CA VAL A 54 -15.55 -6.31 -4.97
C VAL A 54 -15.73 -6.76 -6.42
N SER A 55 -15.12 -6.07 -7.37
CA SER A 55 -15.15 -6.44 -8.78
C SER A 55 -14.53 -7.82 -9.01
N ILE A 56 -13.39 -8.13 -8.40
CA ILE A 56 -12.76 -9.46 -8.50
C ILE A 56 -13.68 -10.52 -7.91
N VAL A 57 -14.18 -10.32 -6.68
CA VAL A 57 -15.08 -11.28 -6.01
C VAL A 57 -16.34 -11.51 -6.86
N SER A 58 -16.92 -10.45 -7.42
CA SER A 58 -18.07 -10.56 -8.31
C SER A 58 -17.75 -11.38 -9.58
N GLY A 59 -16.57 -11.19 -10.16
CA GLY A 59 -16.10 -11.95 -11.32
C GLY A 59 -15.99 -13.44 -11.00
N ILE A 60 -15.42 -13.79 -9.85
CA ILE A 60 -15.34 -15.19 -9.37
C ILE A 60 -16.76 -15.76 -9.22
N VAL A 61 -17.65 -15.08 -8.49
CA VAL A 61 -19.01 -15.58 -8.21
C VAL A 61 -19.80 -15.81 -9.49
N VAL A 62 -19.75 -14.87 -10.43
CA VAL A 62 -20.49 -14.96 -11.70
C VAL A 62 -19.92 -16.07 -12.59
N TYR A 63 -18.61 -16.26 -12.61
CA TYR A 63 -17.94 -17.14 -13.57
C TYR A 63 -17.66 -18.56 -13.03
N TRP A 64 -17.70 -18.74 -11.70
CA TRP A 64 -17.48 -20.02 -11.03
C TRP A 64 -18.32 -21.19 -11.57
N PRO A 65 -19.65 -21.05 -11.80
CA PRO A 65 -20.46 -22.17 -12.29
C PRO A 65 -20.09 -22.66 -13.68
N PHE A 66 -19.45 -21.79 -14.48
CA PHE A 66 -18.99 -22.08 -15.83
C PHE A 66 -17.57 -22.68 -15.82
N MET A 67 -16.64 -22.11 -15.04
CA MET A 67 -15.26 -22.62 -14.94
C MET A 67 -15.18 -24.06 -14.46
N ARG A 68 -16.00 -24.45 -13.50
CA ARG A 68 -15.99 -25.83 -12.95
C ARG A 68 -16.31 -26.91 -13.98
N ARG A 69 -16.80 -26.54 -15.16
CA ARG A 69 -17.16 -27.46 -16.26
C ARG A 69 -16.08 -27.55 -17.33
N MET A 70 -14.97 -26.83 -17.18
CA MET A 70 -13.89 -26.76 -18.17
C MET A 70 -12.58 -27.21 -17.51
N ASP A 71 -11.74 -27.90 -18.28
CA ASP A 71 -10.38 -28.20 -17.84
C ASP A 71 -9.58 -26.90 -17.69
N PHE A 72 -8.73 -26.85 -16.67
CA PHE A 72 -7.88 -25.69 -16.42
C PHE A 72 -6.96 -25.44 -17.64
N GLY A 73 -6.89 -24.19 -18.10
CA GLY A 73 -6.09 -23.80 -19.27
C GLY A 73 -6.75 -24.05 -20.62
N SER A 74 -7.98 -24.57 -20.67
CA SER A 74 -8.70 -24.72 -21.94
C SER A 74 -9.07 -23.36 -22.55
N ILE A 75 -8.69 -23.17 -23.82
CA ILE A 75 -9.12 -22.03 -24.65
C ILE A 75 -9.95 -22.59 -25.78
N ARG A 76 -11.23 -22.21 -25.87
CA ARG A 76 -12.12 -22.78 -26.89
C ARG A 76 -11.72 -22.33 -28.28
N SER A 77 -11.76 -23.26 -29.23
CA SER A 77 -11.70 -22.91 -30.66
C SER A 77 -13.02 -22.29 -31.09
N ALA A 78 -13.16 -20.99 -30.86
CA ALA A 78 -14.38 -20.22 -31.12
C ALA A 78 -14.04 -18.85 -31.76
N PHE A 79 -15.08 -18.06 -32.05
CA PHE A 79 -14.94 -16.68 -32.52
C PHE A 79 -14.03 -15.85 -31.60
N SER A 80 -13.37 -14.84 -32.17
CA SER A 80 -12.35 -14.03 -31.49
C SER A 80 -12.79 -13.51 -30.11
N ARG A 81 -14.05 -13.13 -29.95
CA ARG A 81 -14.62 -12.68 -28.67
C ARG A 81 -14.58 -13.76 -27.57
N VAL A 82 -14.94 -15.00 -27.90
CA VAL A 82 -14.95 -16.11 -26.94
C VAL A 82 -13.52 -16.48 -26.55
N LYS A 83 -12.59 -16.50 -27.51
CA LYS A 83 -11.16 -16.67 -27.24
C LYS A 83 -10.59 -15.59 -26.31
N TRP A 84 -10.98 -14.33 -26.52
CA TRP A 84 -10.59 -13.22 -25.63
C TRP A 84 -11.15 -13.36 -24.22
N LEU A 85 -12.41 -13.78 -24.10
CA LEU A 85 -13.05 -14.06 -22.81
C LEU A 85 -12.33 -15.20 -22.08
N ASP A 86 -12.04 -16.31 -22.77
CA ASP A 86 -11.33 -17.46 -22.18
C ASP A 86 -9.93 -17.06 -21.69
N ARG A 87 -9.19 -16.26 -22.47
CA ARG A 87 -7.90 -15.70 -22.03
C ARG A 87 -8.01 -14.76 -20.83
N HIS A 88 -8.99 -13.87 -20.83
CA HIS A 88 -9.24 -12.97 -19.70
C HIS A 88 -9.50 -13.75 -18.41
N ASN A 89 -10.32 -14.80 -18.50
CA ASN A 89 -10.66 -15.63 -17.35
C ASN A 89 -9.48 -16.50 -16.89
N LEU A 90 -8.70 -17.04 -17.82
CA LEU A 90 -7.50 -17.82 -17.50
C LEU A 90 -6.45 -16.97 -16.78
N LEU A 91 -6.13 -15.79 -17.32
CA LEU A 91 -5.19 -14.88 -16.68
C LEU A 91 -5.74 -14.36 -15.34
N GLY A 92 -7.04 -14.09 -15.29
CA GLY A 92 -7.77 -13.70 -14.09
C GLY A 92 -7.63 -14.72 -12.97
N ILE A 93 -7.94 -16.00 -13.21
CA ILE A 93 -7.84 -17.03 -12.17
C ILE A 93 -6.39 -17.28 -11.73
N VAL A 94 -5.42 -17.19 -12.65
CA VAL A 94 -3.98 -17.36 -12.33
C VAL A 94 -3.50 -16.26 -11.38
N THR A 95 -4.01 -15.04 -11.53
CA THR A 95 -3.59 -13.87 -10.74
C THR A 95 -4.53 -13.54 -9.58
N VAL A 96 -5.67 -14.23 -9.44
CA VAL A 96 -6.77 -13.80 -8.57
C VAL A 96 -6.37 -13.65 -7.11
N VAL A 97 -5.61 -14.60 -6.58
CA VAL A 97 -5.18 -14.59 -5.16
C VAL A 97 -4.23 -13.42 -4.93
N TRP A 98 -3.25 -13.24 -5.83
CA TRP A 98 -2.31 -12.14 -5.76
C TRP A 98 -3.02 -10.79 -5.90
N ALA A 99 -3.93 -10.64 -6.86
CA ALA A 99 -4.68 -9.40 -7.10
C ALA A 99 -5.58 -9.03 -5.90
N LEU A 100 -6.20 -10.03 -5.26
CA LEU A 100 -6.95 -9.83 -4.02
C LEU A 100 -6.04 -9.39 -2.87
N VAL A 101 -4.88 -10.02 -2.69
CA VAL A 101 -3.92 -9.65 -1.65
C VAL A 101 -3.43 -8.22 -1.86
N VAL A 102 -2.94 -7.89 -3.06
CA VAL A 102 -2.42 -6.55 -3.38
C VAL A 102 -3.51 -5.48 -3.32
N GLY A 103 -4.72 -5.77 -3.82
CA GLY A 103 -5.86 -4.86 -3.77
C GLY A 103 -6.35 -4.57 -2.35
N LEU A 104 -6.48 -5.60 -1.51
CA LEU A 104 -6.90 -5.45 -0.11
C LEU A 104 -5.82 -4.74 0.71
N THR A 105 -4.56 -5.14 0.55
CA THR A 105 -3.45 -4.53 1.29
C THR A 105 -3.18 -3.09 0.85
N GLY A 106 -3.35 -2.77 -0.44
CA GLY A 106 -3.29 -1.41 -0.97
C GLY A 106 -4.38 -0.53 -0.36
N THR A 107 -5.61 -1.04 -0.30
CA THR A 107 -6.73 -0.39 0.39
C THR A 107 -6.40 -0.09 1.86
N ILE A 108 -5.89 -1.07 2.60
CA ILE A 108 -5.48 -0.88 4.01
C ILE A 108 -4.39 0.19 4.13
N ASN A 109 -3.43 0.23 3.20
CA ASN A 109 -2.35 1.22 3.23
C ASN A 109 -2.85 2.67 3.08
N THR A 110 -3.98 2.90 2.42
CA THR A 110 -4.58 4.24 2.33
C THR A 110 -5.06 4.80 3.67
N LEU A 111 -5.25 3.94 4.67
CA LEU A 111 -5.64 4.31 6.02
C LEU A 111 -4.44 4.60 6.94
N ALA A 112 -3.21 4.60 6.40
CA ALA A 112 -2.00 4.72 7.21
C ALA A 112 -1.95 5.99 8.05
N VAL A 113 -2.25 7.14 7.43
CA VAL A 113 -2.28 8.44 8.11
C VAL A 113 -3.36 8.48 9.20
N PRO A 114 -4.66 8.26 8.91
CA PRO A 114 -5.70 8.38 9.92
C PRO A 114 -5.54 7.38 11.08
N LEU A 115 -5.12 6.13 10.81
CA LEU A 115 -4.90 5.15 11.87
C LEU A 115 -3.71 5.51 12.76
N SER A 116 -2.63 6.04 12.17
CA SER A 116 -1.48 6.50 12.94
C SER A 116 -1.82 7.72 13.79
N ASP A 117 -2.61 8.66 13.25
CA ASP A 117 -3.05 9.85 13.97
C ASP A 117 -4.02 9.52 15.10
N LEU A 118 -4.95 8.59 14.88
CA LEU A 118 -5.83 8.06 15.92
C LEU A 118 -5.04 7.49 17.08
N TRP A 119 -4.05 6.63 16.79
CA TRP A 119 -3.19 6.05 17.81
C TRP A 119 -2.39 7.10 18.58
N ARG A 120 -1.78 8.07 17.87
CA ARG A 120 -1.04 9.18 18.49
C ARG A 120 -1.95 10.01 19.40
N ALA A 121 -3.16 10.31 18.96
CA ALA A 121 -4.12 11.11 19.73
C ALA A 121 -4.54 10.40 21.03
N GLN A 122 -4.58 9.07 21.05
CA GLN A 122 -4.89 8.29 22.25
C GLN A 122 -3.69 8.14 23.19
N TYR A 123 -2.48 7.99 22.64
CA TYR A 123 -1.30 7.60 23.41
C TYR A 123 -0.47 8.80 23.89
N LEU A 124 -0.23 9.79 23.02
CA LEU A 124 0.70 10.88 23.30
C LEU A 124 0.26 11.80 24.44
N PRO A 125 -1.03 12.19 24.61
CA PRO A 125 -1.42 13.10 25.68
C PRO A 125 -1.03 12.59 27.07
N THR A 126 -1.31 11.32 27.37
CA THR A 126 -0.98 10.70 28.66
C THR A 126 0.52 10.59 28.87
N LEU A 127 1.26 10.19 27.83
CA LEU A 127 2.72 10.05 27.89
C LEU A 127 3.44 11.40 28.07
N LEU A 128 2.95 12.43 27.39
CA LEU A 128 3.59 13.74 27.35
C LEU A 128 3.12 14.65 28.50
N ALA A 129 1.99 14.38 29.14
CA ALA A 129 1.44 15.19 30.24
C ALA A 129 2.48 15.56 31.32
N PRO A 130 3.34 14.64 31.82
CA PRO A 130 4.37 14.97 32.81
C PRO A 130 5.54 15.82 32.28
N HIS A 131 5.59 16.06 30.97
CA HIS A 131 6.70 16.69 30.27
C HIS A 131 6.31 18.01 29.60
N VAL A 132 5.04 18.40 29.66
CA VAL A 132 4.55 19.68 29.13
C VAL A 132 5.24 20.84 29.85
N GLY A 133 5.74 21.81 29.10
CA GLY A 133 6.42 23.00 29.63
C GLY A 133 7.84 22.78 30.14
N LYS A 134 8.35 21.54 30.17
CA LYS A 134 9.76 21.28 30.47
C LYS A 134 10.66 21.81 29.34
N PRO A 135 11.88 22.29 29.66
CA PRO A 135 12.84 22.68 28.63
C PRO A 135 13.19 21.48 27.76
N VAL A 136 13.63 21.74 26.53
CA VAL A 136 14.14 20.66 25.65
C VAL A 136 15.46 20.16 26.24
N ALA A 137 15.51 18.87 26.58
CA ALA A 137 16.66 18.25 27.19
C ALA A 137 17.84 18.16 26.20
N GLN A 138 19.05 18.35 26.73
CA GLN A 138 20.27 18.07 26.00
C GLN A 138 20.67 16.61 26.22
N ILE A 139 21.26 16.02 25.18
CA ILE A 139 21.53 14.59 25.17
C ILE A 139 23.04 14.41 25.22
N PRO A 140 23.57 13.72 26.24
CA PRO A 140 25.01 13.60 26.41
C PRO A 140 25.64 12.69 25.35
N SER A 141 24.94 11.64 24.89
CA SER A 141 25.46 10.73 23.87
C SER A 141 24.35 10.02 23.09
N ILE A 142 24.29 10.27 21.77
CA ILE A 142 23.43 9.52 20.85
C ILE A 142 23.90 8.07 20.73
N GLN A 143 25.21 7.83 20.83
CA GLN A 143 25.78 6.49 20.75
C GLN A 143 25.26 5.60 21.88
N ALA A 144 25.25 6.11 23.12
CA ALA A 144 24.71 5.38 24.27
C ALA A 144 23.22 5.04 24.10
N VAL A 145 22.43 5.94 23.49
CA VAL A 145 21.02 5.67 23.16
C VAL A 145 20.91 4.52 22.16
N VAL A 146 21.71 4.54 21.10
CA VAL A 146 21.70 3.49 20.06
C VAL A 146 22.11 2.13 20.64
N ASP A 147 23.17 2.10 21.45
CA ASP A 147 23.70 0.87 22.02
C ASP A 147 22.70 0.25 23.00
N ASN A 148 22.13 1.05 23.91
CA ASN A 148 21.12 0.57 24.85
C ASN A 148 19.86 0.05 24.12
N VAL A 149 19.44 0.71 23.03
CA VAL A 149 18.26 0.26 22.26
C VAL A 149 18.55 -1.05 21.55
N ARG A 150 19.76 -1.23 20.99
CA ARG A 150 20.18 -2.48 20.35
C ARG A 150 20.28 -3.63 21.35
N GLU A 151 20.79 -3.35 22.55
CA GLU A 151 20.88 -4.34 23.62
C GLU A 151 19.49 -4.79 24.09
N LYS A 152 18.57 -3.83 24.29
CA LYS A 152 17.20 -4.11 24.78
C LYS A 152 16.31 -4.74 23.70
N PHE A 153 16.54 -4.44 22.43
CA PHE A 153 15.75 -4.91 21.29
C PHE A 153 16.65 -5.54 20.21
N PRO A 154 17.27 -6.71 20.48
CA PRO A 154 18.23 -7.34 19.57
C PRO A 154 17.60 -7.84 18.26
N ASP A 155 16.28 -8.00 18.24
CA ASP A 155 15.48 -8.38 17.07
C ASP A 155 15.14 -7.19 16.16
N ARG A 156 15.64 -5.99 16.45
CA ARG A 156 15.29 -4.75 15.75
C ARG A 156 16.52 -4.00 15.24
N ILE A 157 16.30 -3.28 14.15
CA ILE A 157 17.29 -2.40 13.52
C ILE A 157 16.85 -0.96 13.78
N VAL A 158 17.75 -0.16 14.36
CA VAL A 158 17.56 1.29 14.50
C VAL A 158 17.62 1.94 13.11
N THR A 159 16.61 2.73 12.77
CA THR A 159 16.46 3.36 11.44
C THR A 159 16.45 4.87 11.47
N GLN A 160 16.01 5.45 12.58
CA GLN A 160 15.86 6.89 12.72
C GLN A 160 15.98 7.26 14.19
N ILE A 161 16.53 8.44 14.46
CA ILE A 161 16.49 9.06 15.77
C ILE A 161 15.90 10.46 15.59
N ILE A 162 14.87 10.77 16.36
CA ILE A 162 14.28 12.10 16.45
C ILE A 162 14.72 12.67 17.80
N MET A 163 15.46 13.78 17.76
CA MET A 163 15.95 14.47 18.95
C MET A 163 14.80 15.03 19.79
N PRO A 164 15.01 15.28 21.10
CA PRO A 164 14.01 15.92 21.93
C PRO A 164 13.53 17.24 21.31
N THR A 165 12.22 17.44 21.31
CA THR A 165 11.60 18.62 20.72
C THR A 165 10.27 18.92 21.39
N SER A 166 9.97 20.20 21.57
CA SER A 166 8.64 20.70 21.95
C SER A 166 7.66 20.77 20.77
N GLY A 167 8.13 20.40 19.57
CA GLY A 167 7.32 20.36 18.35
C GLY A 167 6.24 19.28 18.35
N ARG A 168 5.36 19.36 17.36
CA ARG A 168 4.22 18.45 17.20
C ARG A 168 4.69 16.99 17.12
N PHE A 169 4.06 16.12 17.90
CA PHE A 169 4.36 14.69 18.02
C PHE A 169 5.75 14.34 18.58
N GLY A 170 6.47 15.30 19.15
CA GLY A 170 7.72 15.10 19.86
C GLY A 170 7.56 15.15 21.38
N SER A 171 8.67 14.88 22.08
CA SER A 171 8.79 15.01 23.53
C SER A 171 9.98 15.92 23.84
N PRO A 172 9.86 16.90 24.75
CA PRO A 172 11.00 17.74 25.14
C PRO A 172 12.03 16.97 25.97
N GLN A 173 11.70 15.80 26.49
CA GLN A 173 12.54 15.04 27.43
C GLN A 173 12.94 13.65 26.92
N HIS A 174 12.51 13.28 25.71
CA HIS A 174 12.77 11.95 25.16
C HIS A 174 13.27 12.05 23.72
N LEU A 175 14.20 11.16 23.35
CA LEU A 175 14.41 10.83 21.94
C LEU A 175 13.33 9.87 21.48
N ILE A 176 12.94 9.95 20.21
CA ILE A 176 12.14 8.91 19.57
C ILE A 176 13.04 8.14 18.61
N VAL A 177 13.38 6.92 19.01
CA VAL A 177 14.18 5.99 18.21
C VAL A 177 13.23 5.13 17.39
N GLY A 178 13.21 5.35 16.08
CA GLY A 178 12.47 4.53 15.13
C GLY A 178 13.20 3.22 14.87
N THR A 179 12.60 2.10 15.26
CA THR A 179 13.13 0.76 15.00
C THR A 179 12.30 0.03 13.95
N LYS A 180 12.89 -0.93 13.25
CA LYS A 180 12.19 -1.90 12.38
C LYS A 180 12.62 -3.32 12.71
N GLY A 181 11.85 -4.33 12.32
CA GLY A 181 12.28 -5.73 12.53
C GLY A 181 13.52 -6.11 11.71
N SER A 182 14.28 -7.06 12.22
CA SER A 182 15.55 -7.54 11.62
C SER A 182 15.39 -8.50 10.45
N THR A 183 14.19 -9.07 10.25
CA THR A 183 13.91 -10.01 9.14
C THR A 183 13.38 -9.28 7.90
N PRO A 184 13.55 -9.82 6.68
CA PRO A 184 13.04 -9.19 5.46
C PRO A 184 11.54 -8.88 5.50
N PHE A 185 10.74 -9.79 6.05
CA PHE A 185 9.29 -9.59 6.19
C PHE A 185 8.94 -8.46 7.17
N MET A 186 9.70 -8.33 8.25
CA MET A 186 9.47 -7.30 9.28
C MET A 186 10.15 -5.96 8.97
N ALA A 187 10.88 -5.85 7.85
CA ALA A 187 11.63 -4.65 7.49
C ALA A 187 10.76 -3.39 7.31
N ARG A 188 9.46 -3.55 7.11
CA ARG A 188 8.47 -2.45 7.00
C ARG A 188 7.60 -2.27 8.24
N MET A 189 7.79 -3.10 9.26
CA MET A 189 7.15 -2.98 10.57
C MET A 189 7.98 -2.04 11.42
N ARG A 190 7.44 -0.86 11.75
CA ARG A 190 8.12 0.17 12.52
C ARG A 190 7.56 0.26 13.93
N GLU A 191 8.44 0.27 14.90
CA GLU A 191 8.11 0.45 16.31
C GLU A 191 8.95 1.57 16.89
N PRO A 192 8.33 2.66 17.39
CA PRO A 192 9.06 3.71 18.06
C PRO A 192 9.44 3.28 19.47
N VAL A 193 10.63 3.66 19.92
CA VAL A 193 11.08 3.55 21.30
C VAL A 193 11.36 4.97 21.77
N LEU A 194 10.70 5.40 22.84
CA LEU A 194 11.04 6.64 23.52
C LEU A 194 12.13 6.35 24.53
N VAL A 195 13.22 7.11 24.47
CA VAL A 195 14.37 6.98 25.39
C VAL A 195 14.48 8.28 26.16
N ASP A 196 14.54 8.22 27.49
CA ASP A 196 14.69 9.41 28.33
C ASP A 196 16.06 10.06 28.06
N ALA A 197 16.07 11.39 27.96
CA ALA A 197 17.28 12.14 27.65
C ALA A 197 18.27 12.21 28.82
N ASN A 198 17.77 12.10 30.06
CA ASN A 198 18.58 12.16 31.28
C ASN A 198 19.04 10.76 31.73
N ASP A 199 18.29 9.72 31.36
CA ASP A 199 18.62 8.32 31.63
C ASP A 199 18.35 7.45 30.40
N THR A 200 19.41 7.15 29.65
CA THR A 200 19.30 6.38 28.41
C THR A 200 18.92 4.90 28.63
N SER A 201 18.87 4.42 29.87
CA SER A 201 18.37 3.07 30.20
C SER A 201 16.84 3.05 30.41
N SER A 202 16.26 4.20 30.75
CA SER A 202 14.83 4.40 30.85
C SER A 202 14.21 4.52 29.46
N MET A 203 13.41 3.52 29.09
CA MET A 203 12.80 3.45 27.76
C MET A 203 11.35 3.03 27.83
N ILE A 204 10.55 3.66 26.99
CA ILE A 204 9.13 3.37 26.81
C ILE A 204 8.96 2.88 25.37
N ALA A 205 8.57 1.62 25.22
CA ALA A 205 8.19 1.02 23.94
C ALA A 205 6.65 0.86 23.92
N PRO A 206 5.92 1.75 23.25
CA PRO A 206 4.47 1.69 23.19
C PRO A 206 4.00 0.40 22.51
N GLN A 207 2.98 -0.26 23.08
CA GLN A 207 2.36 -1.38 22.38
C GLN A 207 1.66 -0.89 21.12
N VAL A 208 1.99 -1.52 19.99
CA VAL A 208 1.31 -1.27 18.72
C VAL A 208 -0.07 -1.94 18.76
N PRO A 209 -1.17 -1.18 18.59
CA PRO A 209 -2.51 -1.74 18.57
C PRO A 209 -2.72 -2.62 17.33
N TRP A 210 -3.66 -3.57 17.42
CA TRP A 210 -3.90 -4.58 16.39
C TRP A 210 -4.13 -3.99 14.99
N TYR A 211 -4.84 -2.86 14.88
CA TYR A 211 -5.13 -2.22 13.59
C TYR A 211 -3.87 -1.64 12.93
N LEU A 212 -2.92 -1.13 13.72
CA LEU A 212 -1.62 -0.71 13.20
C LEU A 212 -0.73 -1.92 12.87
N LYS A 213 -0.87 -3.05 13.58
CA LYS A 213 -0.20 -4.30 13.19
C LYS A 213 -0.71 -4.80 11.83
N VAL A 214 -2.02 -4.79 11.60
CA VAL A 214 -2.62 -5.14 10.29
C VAL A 214 -2.08 -4.23 9.19
N LEU A 215 -2.04 -2.92 9.42
CA LEU A 215 -1.43 -1.95 8.50
C LEU A 215 0.05 -2.24 8.22
N GLN A 216 0.82 -2.64 9.24
CA GLN A 216 2.24 -2.93 9.08
C GLN A 216 2.49 -4.24 8.32
N VAL A 217 1.65 -5.26 8.53
CA VAL A 217 1.68 -6.53 7.80
C VAL A 217 1.19 -6.39 6.36
N SER A 218 0.26 -5.47 6.08
CA SER A 218 -0.21 -5.24 4.71
C SER A 218 0.88 -4.69 3.79
N ARG A 219 1.85 -3.95 4.33
CA ARG A 219 2.96 -3.37 3.57
C ARG A 219 3.84 -4.40 2.85
N PRO A 220 4.50 -5.35 3.52
CA PRO A 220 5.33 -6.33 2.83
C PRO A 220 4.52 -7.12 1.79
N LEU A 221 3.26 -7.46 2.09
CA LEU A 221 2.37 -8.16 1.15
C LEU A 221 2.01 -7.34 -0.09
N HIS A 222 1.85 -6.02 0.05
CA HIS A 222 1.58 -5.13 -1.07
C HIS A 222 2.82 -4.90 -1.93
N PHE A 223 3.97 -4.60 -1.30
CA PHE A 223 5.19 -4.21 -2.00
C PHE A 223 6.01 -5.38 -2.56
N GLY A 224 5.87 -6.58 -2.00
CA GLY A 224 6.59 -7.78 -2.48
C GLY A 224 8.11 -7.67 -2.39
N ASP A 225 8.65 -6.88 -1.46
CA ASP A 225 10.10 -6.61 -1.37
C ASP A 225 10.84 -7.47 -0.34
N TYR A 226 10.12 -8.29 0.43
CA TYR A 226 10.69 -9.20 1.44
C TYR A 226 11.36 -10.44 0.86
N GLY A 227 11.08 -10.79 -0.40
CA GLY A 227 11.77 -11.85 -1.14
C GLY A 227 12.76 -11.31 -2.17
N GLU A 228 13.25 -10.07 -1.95
CA GLU A 228 14.27 -9.39 -2.75
C GLU A 228 14.00 -9.42 -4.27
N LEU A 229 15.01 -9.73 -5.09
CA LEU A 229 14.91 -9.68 -6.55
C LEU A 229 13.94 -10.72 -7.14
N PRO A 230 13.96 -12.02 -6.73
CA PRO A 230 13.03 -13.00 -7.27
C PRO A 230 11.57 -12.60 -7.08
N LEU A 231 11.22 -12.10 -5.89
CA LEU A 231 9.84 -11.70 -5.61
C LEU A 231 9.42 -10.46 -6.40
N LYS A 232 10.33 -9.50 -6.59
CA LYS A 232 10.09 -8.33 -7.45
C LYS A 232 9.84 -8.72 -8.91
N ILE A 233 10.53 -9.74 -9.43
CA ILE A 233 10.29 -10.25 -10.78
C ILE A 233 8.89 -10.86 -10.88
N ILE A 234 8.49 -11.68 -9.91
CA ILE A 234 7.13 -12.27 -9.86
C ILE A 234 6.06 -11.17 -9.79
N TRP A 235 6.26 -10.16 -8.94
CA TRP A 235 5.35 -9.02 -8.83
C TRP A 235 5.23 -8.26 -10.16
N ALA A 236 6.36 -7.96 -10.80
CA ALA A 236 6.36 -7.27 -12.09
C ALA A 236 5.63 -8.08 -13.18
N LEU A 237 5.78 -9.41 -13.20
CA LEU A 237 5.05 -10.28 -14.13
C LEU A 237 3.55 -10.26 -13.87
N PHE A 238 3.13 -10.34 -12.60
CA PHE A 238 1.71 -10.26 -12.24
C PHE A 238 1.12 -8.88 -12.49
N ASP A 239 1.88 -7.81 -12.32
CA ASP A 239 1.48 -6.44 -12.70
C ASP A 239 1.21 -6.35 -14.21
N ILE A 240 2.13 -6.87 -15.04
CA ILE A 240 1.96 -6.90 -16.50
C ILE A 240 0.72 -7.71 -16.88
N ILE A 241 0.54 -8.90 -16.30
CA ILE A 241 -0.65 -9.73 -16.55
C ILE A 241 -1.92 -8.98 -16.14
N THR A 242 -1.91 -8.27 -15.01
CA THR A 242 -3.05 -7.51 -14.52
C THR A 242 -3.39 -6.35 -15.44
N ILE A 243 -2.38 -5.64 -15.97
CA ILE A 243 -2.59 -4.61 -17.01
C ILE A 243 -3.29 -5.23 -18.24
N ILE A 244 -2.84 -6.41 -18.70
CA ILE A 244 -3.47 -7.14 -19.82
C ILE A 244 -4.91 -7.53 -19.49
N ILE A 245 -5.19 -7.99 -18.27
CA ILE A 245 -6.54 -8.33 -17.80
C ILE A 245 -7.44 -7.09 -17.80
N LEU A 246 -6.96 -5.95 -17.29
CA LEU A 246 -7.72 -4.70 -17.29
C LEU A 246 -8.06 -4.24 -18.71
N LEU A 247 -7.06 -4.21 -19.60
CA LEU A 247 -7.25 -3.83 -21.00
C LEU A 247 -8.21 -4.77 -21.74
N SER A 248 -8.07 -6.09 -21.53
CA SER A 248 -8.96 -7.08 -22.13
C SER A 248 -10.39 -7.00 -21.58
N GLY A 249 -10.57 -6.68 -20.30
CA GLY A 249 -11.86 -6.42 -19.68
C GLY A 249 -12.57 -5.21 -20.31
N LEU A 250 -11.84 -4.08 -20.46
CA LEU A 250 -12.36 -2.89 -21.16
C LEU A 250 -12.75 -3.19 -22.60
N TYR A 251 -11.92 -3.94 -23.33
CA TYR A 251 -12.20 -4.35 -24.70
C TYR A 251 -13.47 -5.19 -24.81
N LEU A 252 -13.64 -6.20 -23.95
CA LEU A 252 -14.82 -7.06 -23.92
C LEU A 252 -16.09 -6.27 -23.57
N TRP A 253 -15.99 -5.32 -22.63
CA TRP A 253 -17.09 -4.42 -22.28
C TRP A 253 -17.50 -3.53 -23.45
N ALA A 254 -16.54 -2.91 -24.14
CA ALA A 254 -16.81 -2.03 -25.29
C ALA A 254 -17.47 -2.79 -26.45
N ILE A 255 -17.01 -4.01 -26.77
CA ILE A 255 -17.62 -4.84 -27.81
C ILE A 255 -19.04 -5.25 -27.44
N LYS A 256 -19.28 -5.69 -26.20
CA LYS A 256 -20.62 -6.06 -25.73
C LYS A 256 -21.58 -4.87 -25.88
N LYS A 257 -21.16 -3.66 -25.49
CA LYS A 257 -21.96 -2.44 -25.64
C LYS A 257 -22.31 -2.17 -27.10
N ARG A 258 -21.35 -2.28 -28.03
CA ARG A 258 -21.61 -2.11 -29.47
C ARG A 258 -22.60 -3.14 -30.01
N SER A 259 -22.46 -4.42 -29.64
CA SER A 259 -23.42 -5.45 -30.08
C SER A 259 -24.84 -5.21 -29.56
N LEU A 260 -24.99 -4.68 -28.34
CA LEU A 260 -26.30 -4.37 -27.76
C LEU A 260 -26.96 -3.15 -28.41
N VAL A 261 -26.18 -2.17 -28.87
CA VAL A 261 -26.69 -1.01 -29.60
C VAL A 261 -27.20 -1.43 -30.98
N ILE A 262 -26.41 -2.23 -31.71
CA ILE A 262 -26.79 -2.73 -33.05
C ILE A 262 -28.05 -3.60 -32.98
N ASP A 263 -28.17 -4.48 -31.98
CA ASP A 263 -29.38 -5.31 -31.79
C ASP A 263 -30.62 -4.48 -31.41
N ARG A 264 -30.45 -3.36 -30.71
CA ARG A 264 -31.56 -2.43 -30.44
C ARG A 264 -31.99 -1.67 -31.69
N GLU A 265 -31.03 -1.19 -32.48
CA GLU A 265 -31.32 -0.50 -33.73
C GLU A 265 -32.01 -1.43 -34.74
N SER A 266 -31.52 -2.66 -34.91
CA SER A 266 -32.13 -3.65 -35.81
C SER A 266 -33.57 -3.99 -35.41
N ARG A 267 -33.84 -4.18 -34.11
CA ARG A 267 -35.21 -4.40 -33.60
C ARG A 267 -36.11 -3.17 -33.73
N SER A 268 -35.55 -1.96 -33.63
CA SER A 268 -36.30 -0.73 -33.84
C SER A 268 -36.71 -0.56 -35.31
N ILE A 269 -35.79 -0.86 -36.23
CA ILE A 269 -36.07 -0.84 -37.67
C ILE A 269 -37.07 -1.93 -38.04
N SER A 270 -36.95 -3.15 -37.50
CA SER A 270 -37.92 -4.21 -37.78
C SER A 270 -39.33 -3.87 -37.29
N ARG A 271 -39.46 -3.13 -36.18
CA ARG A 271 -40.76 -2.63 -35.68
C ARG A 271 -41.37 -1.52 -36.53
N ILE A 272 -40.54 -0.68 -37.15
CA ILE A 272 -41.01 0.37 -38.08
C ILE A 272 -41.45 -0.25 -39.40
N VAL A 273 -40.73 -1.27 -39.88
CA VAL A 273 -40.98 -1.91 -41.18
C VAL A 273 -42.15 -2.90 -41.13
N ASP A 274 -42.38 -3.59 -40.00
CA ASP A 274 -43.50 -4.52 -39.84
C ASP A 274 -44.05 -4.53 -38.39
N PRO A 275 -45.06 -3.70 -38.09
CA PRO A 275 -45.61 -3.57 -36.75
C PRO A 275 -46.36 -4.82 -36.24
N LYS A 276 -46.67 -5.79 -37.11
CA LYS A 276 -47.55 -6.94 -36.79
C LYS A 276 -46.80 -8.24 -36.50
N ARG A 277 -45.46 -8.22 -36.47
CA ARG A 277 -44.63 -9.44 -36.41
C ARG A 277 -44.43 -10.05 -35.01
N GLU A 278 -44.95 -9.43 -33.96
CA GLU A 278 -44.94 -9.96 -32.59
C GLU A 278 -46.39 -10.02 -32.03
N TYR A 279 -47.20 -10.94 -32.55
CA TYR A 279 -48.37 -11.50 -31.86
C TYR A 279 -48.46 -13.00 -32.16
#